data_AF-U9TYC1-F1
#
_entry.id   AF-U9TYC1-F1
#
_cell.length_a   1.000
_cell.length_b   1.000
_cell.length_c   1.000
_cell.angle_alpha   90.00
_cell.angle_beta   90.00
_cell.angle_gamma   90.00
#
_symmetry.space_group_name_H-M   'P 1'
#
loop_
_entity.id
_entity.type
_entity.pdbx_description
1 polymer ?
#
loop_
_entity_poly.entity_id
_entity_poly.type
_entity_poly.pdbx_seq_one_letter_code
_entity_poly.pdbx_strand_id
1 'polypeptide(L)' 'MQKEVEIYKDLADIQGKYIPKLVCYGYYGGGMSFVIGMTIVGTSLSEQK' A
#
# COMPACT_ATOMS: atom_id res chain seq x y z
N MET A 1 -8.05 4.99 -4.89
CA MET A 1 -7.29 5.30 -3.66
C MET A 1 -8.12 5.21 -2.38
N GLN A 2 -9.34 5.77 -2.29
CA GLN A 2 -10.13 5.67 -1.05
C GLN A 2 -10.33 4.21 -0.58
N LYS A 3 -10.75 3.32 -1.49
CA LYS A 3 -10.86 1.88 -1.21
C LYS A 3 -9.55 1.21 -0.79
N GLU A 4 -8.42 1.63 -1.36
CA GLU A 4 -7.11 1.09 -1.01
C GLU A 4 -6.75 1.47 0.43
N VAL A 5 -6.95 2.73 0.81
CA VAL A 5 -6.72 3.21 2.19
C VAL A 5 -7.66 2.53 3.19
N GLU A 6 -8.91 2.30 2.83
CA GLU A 6 -9.86 1.53 3.66
C GLU A 6 -9.38 0.10 3.89
N ILE A 7 -8.94 -0.60 2.84
CA ILE A 7 -8.36 -1.94 2.97
C ILE A 7 -7.13 -1.95 3.87
N TYR A 8 -6.23 -0.96 3.74
CA TYR A 8 -5.08 -0.86 4.64
C TYR A 8 -5.51 -0.70 6.10
N LYS A 9 -6.56 0.09 6.37
CA LYS A 9 -7.09 0.26 7.74
C LYS A 9 -7.66 -1.04 8.29
N ASP A 10 -8.43 -1.76 7.49
CA ASP A 10 -9.04 -3.04 7.89
C ASP A 10 -7.99 -4.12 8.13
N LEU A 11 -6.86 -4.07 7.43
CA LEU A 11 -5.78 -5.04 7.49
C LEU A 11 -4.57 -4.57 8.32
N ALA A 12 -4.75 -3.61 9.22
CA ALA A 12 -3.68 -3.00 10.01
C ALA A 12 -2.79 -4.03 10.73
N ASP A 13 -3.38 -5.10 11.28
CA ASP A 13 -2.67 -6.10 12.08
C ASP A 13 -1.71 -6.99 11.28
N ILE A 14 -1.86 -7.06 9.95
CA ILE A 14 -1.02 -7.90 9.07
C ILE A 14 -0.04 -7.09 8.21
N GLN A 15 -0.05 -5.76 8.36
CA GLN A 15 0.90 -4.86 7.70
C GLN A 15 2.33 -5.09 8.19
N GLY A 16 3.29 -4.94 7.29
CA GLY A 16 4.72 -5.18 7.56
C GLY A 16 5.12 -6.66 7.59
N LYS A 17 4.15 -7.59 7.54
CA LYS A 17 4.42 -9.04 7.44
C LYS A 17 4.02 -9.61 6.08
N TYR A 18 2.77 -9.38 5.67
CA TYR A 18 2.21 -9.92 4.41
C TYR A 18 1.77 -8.82 3.45
N ILE A 19 1.53 -7.62 3.98
CA ILE A 19 1.07 -6.45 3.22
C ILE A 19 2.04 -5.29 3.52
N PRO A 20 2.32 -4.42 2.53
CA PRO A 20 3.02 -3.16 2.77
C PRO A 20 2.52 -2.42 4.02
N LYS A 21 3.41 -1.73 4.72
CA LYS A 21 2.99 -0.87 5.84
C LYS A 21 2.61 0.50 5.31
N LEU A 22 1.36 0.91 5.50
CA LEU A 22 0.89 2.26 5.20
C LEU A 22 1.58 3.26 6.14
N VAL A 23 2.24 4.26 5.57
CA VAL A 23 2.92 5.33 6.33
C VAL A 23 2.08 6.60 6.28
N CYS A 24 1.69 7.04 5.09
CA CYS A 24 0.78 8.18 4.93
C CYS A 24 0.03 8.14 3.59
N TYR A 25 -1.05 8.91 3.50
CA TYR A 25 -1.82 9.09 2.29
C TYR A 25 -2.38 10.51 2.27
N GLY A 26 -2.70 11.03 1.09
CA GLY A 26 -3.21 12.39 0.98
C GLY A 26 -3.54 12.82 -0.43
N TYR A 27 -3.91 14.09 -0.55
CA TYR A 27 -4.22 14.75 -1.82
C TYR A 27 -3.11 15.75 -2.15
N TYR A 28 -2.54 15.66 -3.35
CA TYR A 28 -1.43 16.50 -3.78
C TYR A 28 -1.90 17.73 -4.59
N GLY A 29 -3.10 17.69 -5.17
CA GLY A 29 -3.61 18.73 -6.07
C GLY A 29 -3.92 18.22 -7.47
N GLY A 30 -4.72 18.96 -8.26
CA GLY A 30 -5.02 18.62 -9.66
C GLY A 30 -5.76 17.28 -9.85
N GLY A 31 -6.53 16.83 -8.86
CA GLY A 31 -7.18 15.52 -8.87
C GLY A 31 -6.29 14.35 -8.46
N MET A 32 -5.01 14.59 -8.14
CA MET A 32 -4.06 13.53 -7.76
C MET A 32 -4.04 13.28 -6.26
N SER A 33 -4.10 12.00 -5.91
CA SER A 33 -3.95 11.51 -4.54
C SER A 33 -2.74 10.58 -4.46
N PHE A 34 -2.14 10.44 -3.29
CA PHE A 34 -0.98 9.58 -3.04
C PHE A 34 -1.17 8.67 -1.83
N VAL A 35 -0.50 7.52 -1.85
CA VAL A 35 -0.29 6.60 -0.73
C VAL A 35 1.21 6.33 -0.68
N ILE A 36 1.79 6.42 0.50
CA ILE A 36 3.20 6.11 0.77
C ILE A 36 3.22 5.01 1.82
N GLY A 37 3.98 3.96 1.54
CA GLY A 37 4.15 2.83 2.43
C GLY A 37 5.52 2.17 2.29
N MET A 38 5.78 1.20 3.17
CA MET A 38 6.96 0.35 3.09
C MET A 38 6.74 -0.77 2.07
N THR A 39 7.74 -1.07 1.25
CA THR A 39 7.64 -2.17 0.27
C THR A 39 7.87 -3.54 0.92
N ILE A 40 7.33 -4.60 0.32
CA ILE A 40 7.71 -5.99 0.64
C ILE A 40 8.87 -6.38 -0.26
N VAL A 41 9.91 -6.97 0.32
CA VAL A 41 11.06 -7.47 -0.42
C VAL A 41 10.71 -8.81 -1.06
N GLY A 42 10.98 -8.95 -2.36
CA GLY A 42 10.78 -10.20 -3.09
C GLY A 42 10.71 -9.95 -4.60
N THR A 43 10.73 -11.04 -5.36
CA THR A 43 10.47 -11.03 -6.80
C THR A 43 9.00 -11.38 -7.00
N SER A 44 8.31 -10.71 -7.93
CA SER A 44 6.93 -11.09 -8.22
C SER A 44 6.90 -12.53 -8.72
N LEU A 45 5.95 -13.34 -8.24
CA LEU A 45 5.83 -14.74 -8.69
C LEU A 45 5.68 -14.83 -10.22
N SER A 46 5.06 -13.83 -10.84
CA SER A 46 4.89 -13.74 -12.30
C SER A 46 6.21 -13.58 -13.06
N GLU A 47 7.27 -13.11 -12.41
CA GLU A 47 8.59 -12.90 -13.00
C GLU A 47 9.46 -14.16 -12.98
N GLN A 48 9.08 -15.20 -12.22
CA GLN A 48 9.77 -16.50 -12.21
C GLN A 48 9.30 -17.44 -13.32
N LYS A 49 9.09 -16.90 -14.52
CA LYS A 49 8.59 -17.63 -15.68
C LYS A 49 9.65 -18.50 -16.35
#